data_AF-A0A6L9G7V6-F1
#
_entry.id   AF-A0A6L9G7V6-F1
#
_cell.length_a   1.000
_cell.length_b   1.000
_cell.length_c   1.000
_cell.angle_alpha   90.00
_cell.angle_beta   90.00
_cell.angle_gamma   90.00
#
_symmetry.space_group_name_H-M   'P 1'
#
loop_
_entity.id
_entity.type
_entity.pdbx_description
1 polymer ?
#
loop_
_entity_poly.entity_id
_entity_poly.type
_entity_poly.pdbx_seq_one_letter_code
_entity_poly.pdbx_strand_id
1 'polypeptide(L)'
;GREWAVHMGDGHAPEHATFWSLDDDLVLGGDQLLPSISPNLGVYPTEPDADPVGEWLRSCRRFAELAQPRHLVLPGHKLPFTGLPDRLGQLIENHTSALD
;
A
#
# COMPACT_ATOMS: atom_id res chain seq x y z
N GLY A 1 -25.61 2.52 0.21
CA GLY A 1 -24.34 1.81 -0.06
C GLY A 1 -23.20 2.78 0.12
N ARG A 2 -21.99 2.43 -0.32
CA ARG A 2 -20.86 3.38 -0.44
C ARG A 2 -20.38 3.45 -1.88
N GLU A 3 -19.91 4.62 -2.31
CA GLU A 3 -19.16 4.81 -3.54
C GLU A 3 -17.66 4.68 -3.27
N TRP A 4 -16.95 3.98 -4.16
CA TRP A 4 -15.54 3.64 -3.97
C TRP A 4 -14.71 4.04 -5.19
N ALA A 5 -13.65 4.80 -4.96
CA ALA A 5 -12.57 4.94 -5.92
C ALA A 5 -11.63 3.73 -5.78
N VAL A 6 -11.32 3.08 -6.91
CA VAL A 6 -10.40 1.95 -6.96
C VAL A 6 -9.04 2.44 -7.42
N HIS A 7 -8.00 2.14 -6.65
CA HIS A 7 -6.62 2.44 -7.00
C HIS A 7 -5.77 1.17 -6.88
N MET A 8 -5.02 0.87 -7.93
CA MET A 8 -4.15 -0.31 -8.00
C MET A 8 -2.76 -0.01 -7.44
N GLY A 9 -2.22 -0.97 -6.71
CA GLY A 9 -0.83 -0.98 -6.24
C GLY A 9 -0.12 -2.23 -6.74
N ASP A 10 1.18 -2.07 -6.98
CA ASP A 10 2.06 -3.12 -7.51
C ASP A 10 3.17 -3.44 -6.50
N GLY A 11 3.95 -4.48 -6.80
CA GLY A 11 5.11 -4.93 -6.01
C GLY A 11 4.79 -6.05 -5.01
N HIS A 12 3.72 -5.92 -4.23
CA HIS A 12 3.25 -7.04 -3.38
C HIS A 12 2.58 -8.14 -4.22
N ALA A 13 1.70 -7.71 -5.13
CA ALA A 13 1.06 -8.54 -6.13
C ALA A 13 0.79 -7.68 -7.39
N PRO A 14 0.60 -8.29 -8.56
CA PRO A 14 0.22 -7.56 -9.77
C PRO A 14 -1.13 -6.86 -9.59
N GLU A 15 -1.20 -5.56 -9.84
CA GLU A 15 -2.43 -4.74 -9.84
C GLU A 15 -3.34 -4.94 -8.61
N HIS A 16 -2.77 -5.03 -7.40
CA HIS A 16 -3.53 -5.20 -6.16
C HIS A 16 -4.51 -4.03 -5.95
N ALA A 17 -5.81 -4.31 -5.99
CA ALA A 17 -6.84 -3.30 -5.82
C ALA A 17 -6.94 -2.81 -4.36
N THR A 18 -6.99 -1.49 -4.19
CA THR A 18 -7.36 -0.81 -2.94
C THR A 18 -8.62 0.01 -3.18
N PHE A 19 -9.48 0.13 -2.15
CA PHE A 19 -10.77 0.80 -2.27
C PHE A 19 -10.84 1.98 -1.31
N TRP A 20 -11.14 3.16 -1.83
CA TRP A 20 -11.17 4.41 -1.09
C TRP A 20 -12.58 4.97 -1.11
N SER A 21 -13.21 5.08 0.05
CA SER A 21 -14.59 5.55 0.17
C SER A 21 -14.67 7.01 -0.25
N LEU A 22 -15.66 7.33 -1.08
CA LEU A 22 -15.97 8.72 -1.45
C LEU A 22 -16.95 9.38 -0.48
N ASP A 23 -17.61 8.58 0.37
CA ASP A 23 -18.63 9.03 1.31
C ASP A 23 -18.08 9.30 2.72
N ASP A 24 -16.99 8.63 3.09
CA ASP A 24 -16.37 8.72 4.43
C ASP A 24 -14.85 8.45 4.38
N ASP A 25 -14.21 8.33 5.55
CA ASP A 25 -12.75 8.22 5.68
C ASP A 25 -12.21 6.79 5.47
N LEU A 26 -13.04 5.84 5.03
CA LEU A 26 -12.69 4.43 5.03
C LEU A 26 -11.81 4.06 3.83
N VAL A 27 -10.73 3.30 4.09
CA VAL A 27 -9.86 2.74 3.04
C VAL A 27 -9.72 1.23 3.25
N LEU A 28 -10.08 0.42 2.26
CA LEU A 28 -9.79 -1.01 2.25
C LEU A 28 -8.42 -1.21 1.59
N GLY A 29 -7.41 -1.44 2.42
CA GLY A 29 -6.02 -1.44 2.00
C GLY A 29 -5.46 -2.79 1.59
N GLY A 30 -6.11 -3.89 1.99
CA GLY A 30 -5.57 -5.24 1.80
C GLY A 30 -4.13 -5.35 2.29
N ASP A 31 -3.29 -6.10 1.57
CA ASP A 31 -1.88 -6.25 1.91
C ASP A 31 -1.00 -5.12 1.33
N GLN A 32 -1.60 -4.21 0.57
CA GLN A 32 -0.92 -3.02 0.06
C GLN A 32 -0.72 -1.94 1.14
N LEU A 33 -1.57 -1.89 2.18
CA LEU A 33 -1.50 -0.87 3.23
C LEU A 33 -1.50 -1.51 4.62
N LEU A 34 -0.40 -2.17 4.97
CA LEU A 34 -0.24 -2.85 6.26
C LEU A 34 0.32 -1.90 7.34
N PRO A 35 -0.22 -1.90 8.57
CA PRO A 35 0.45 -1.31 9.72
C PRO A 35 1.63 -2.19 10.13
N SER A 36 2.55 -1.69 10.95
CA SER A 36 3.62 -2.40 11.73
C SER A 36 4.52 -3.46 11.06
N ILE A 37 4.17 -4.02 9.91
CA ILE A 37 4.88 -5.01 9.11
C ILE A 37 4.94 -4.50 7.66
N SER A 38 5.98 -4.90 6.94
CA SER A 38 6.03 -4.70 5.49
C SER A 38 5.43 -5.92 4.79
N PRO A 39 4.70 -5.74 3.69
CA PRO A 39 4.26 -6.86 2.87
C PRO A 39 5.46 -7.56 2.22
N ASN A 40 5.24 -8.82 1.85
CA ASN A 40 6.24 -9.60 1.14
C ASN A 40 6.34 -9.09 -0.31
N LEU A 41 7.57 -8.82 -0.75
CA LEU A 41 7.93 -8.48 -2.13
C LEU A 41 8.85 -9.59 -2.65
N GLY A 42 8.46 -10.23 -3.75
CA GLY A 42 9.17 -11.41 -4.24
C GLY A 42 9.27 -11.43 -5.76
N VAL A 43 10.43 -11.87 -6.25
CA VAL A 43 10.61 -12.27 -7.65
C VAL A 43 10.24 -13.75 -7.75
N TYR A 44 9.31 -14.08 -8.62
CA TYR A 44 8.85 -15.45 -8.82
C TYR A 44 9.50 -16.06 -10.07
N PRO A 45 9.69 -17.39 -10.15
CA PRO A 45 10.25 -18.05 -11.34
C PRO A 45 9.47 -17.79 -12.63
N THR A 46 8.18 -17.45 -12.53
CA THR A 46 7.32 -17.08 -13.64
C THR A 46 7.60 -15.68 -14.18
N GLU A 47 8.24 -14.82 -13.39
CA GLU A 47 8.54 -13.41 -13.69
C GLU A 47 9.95 -13.06 -13.19
N PRO A 48 11.01 -13.68 -13.73
CA PRO A 48 12.37 -13.59 -13.18
C PRO A 48 12.99 -12.19 -13.28
N ASP A 49 12.48 -11.35 -14.18
CA ASP A 49 12.98 -10.00 -14.44
C ASP A 49 12.09 -8.91 -13.78
N ALA A 50 11.17 -9.30 -12.88
CA ALA A 50 10.31 -8.35 -12.18
C ALA A 50 11.11 -7.43 -11.24
N ASP A 51 10.65 -6.19 -11.10
CA ASP A 51 11.17 -5.20 -10.14
C ASP A 51 10.12 -4.90 -9.05
N PRO A 52 9.79 -5.87 -8.18
CA PRO A 52 8.73 -5.72 -7.20
C PRO A 52 9.03 -4.61 -6.18
N VAL A 53 10.31 -4.33 -5.91
CA VAL A 53 10.72 -3.24 -5.01
C VAL A 53 10.48 -1.88 -5.66
N GLY A 54 10.90 -1.68 -6.91
CA GLY A 54 10.63 -0.42 -7.61
C GLY A 54 9.14 -0.19 -7.85
N GLU A 55 8.39 -1.23 -8.18
CA GLU A 55 6.92 -1.21 -8.30
C GLU A 55 6.24 -0.84 -6.97
N TRP A 56 6.68 -1.45 -5.87
CA TRP A 56 6.22 -1.12 -4.53
C TRP A 56 6.46 0.36 -4.20
N LEU A 57 7.68 0.85 -4.40
CA LEU A 57 8.04 2.24 -4.13
C LEU A 57 7.23 3.23 -4.98
N ARG A 58 7.00 2.93 -6.27
CA ARG A 58 6.13 3.74 -7.13
C ARG A 58 4.69 3.75 -6.61
N SER A 59 4.18 2.61 -6.18
CA SER A 59 2.83 2.48 -5.64
C SER A 59 2.66 3.25 -4.33
N CYS A 60 3.59 3.12 -3.38
CA CYS A 60 3.56 3.90 -2.14
C CYS A 60 3.58 5.41 -2.39
N ARG A 61 4.39 5.89 -3.35
CA ARG A 61 4.43 7.33 -3.70
C ARG A 61 3.09 7.81 -4.28
N ARG A 62 2.48 7.03 -5.20
CA ARG A 62 1.13 7.36 -5.72
C ARG A 62 0.08 7.40 -4.61
N PHE A 63 0.09 6.42 -3.69
CA PHE A 63 -0.85 6.43 -2.57
C PHE A 63 -0.60 7.58 -1.59
N ALA A 64 0.64 8.04 -1.44
CA ALA A 64 0.95 9.17 -0.56
C ALA A 64 0.30 10.47 -1.03
N GLU A 65 0.10 10.63 -2.34
CA GLU A 65 -0.64 11.77 -2.93
C GLU A 65 -2.14 11.73 -2.61
N LEU A 66 -2.69 10.54 -2.36
CA LEU A 66 -4.11 10.34 -2.02
C LEU A 66 -4.35 10.31 -0.51
N ALA A 67 -3.34 9.90 0.26
CA ALA A 67 -3.45 9.63 1.68
C ALA A 67 -3.71 10.89 2.49
N GLN A 68 -4.62 10.80 3.45
CA GLN A 68 -4.92 11.85 4.41
C GLN A 68 -4.82 11.28 5.84
N PRO A 69 -4.41 12.08 6.84
CA PRO A 69 -4.31 11.60 8.22
C PRO A 69 -5.61 11.03 8.79
N ARG A 70 -6.76 11.53 8.32
CA ARG A 70 -8.11 11.09 8.74
C ARG A 70 -8.47 9.68 8.28
N HIS A 71 -7.81 9.14 7.25
CA HIS A 71 -8.21 7.86 6.68
C HIS A 71 -8.08 6.73 7.70
N LEU A 72 -9.18 6.00 7.91
CA LEU A 72 -9.22 4.76 8.67
C LEU A 72 -8.99 3.61 7.71
N VAL A 73 -7.80 3.01 7.79
CA VAL A 73 -7.40 1.91 6.93
C VAL A 73 -7.81 0.58 7.55
N LEU A 74 -8.49 -0.26 6.76
CA LEU A 74 -8.76 -1.66 7.06
C LEU A 74 -7.74 -2.52 6.29
N PRO A 75 -6.67 -2.99 6.95
CA PRO A 75 -5.64 -3.80 6.31
C PRO A 75 -6.07 -5.26 6.15
N GLY A 76 -5.39 -6.01 5.28
CA GLY A 76 -5.56 -7.47 5.16
C GLY A 76 -5.10 -8.22 6.41
N HIS A 77 -4.15 -7.64 7.15
CA HIS A 77 -3.60 -8.19 8.38
C HIS A 77 -3.42 -7.13 9.47
N LYS A 78 -3.43 -7.59 10.74
CA LYS A 78 -3.35 -6.75 11.96
C LYS A 78 -4.62 -5.90 12.17
N LEU A 79 -4.49 -4.81 12.92
CA LEU A 79 -5.61 -3.97 13.36
C LEU A 79 -5.79 -2.76 12.43
N PRO A 80 -7.03 -2.24 12.29
CA PRO A 80 -7.27 -0.95 11.65
C PRO A 80 -6.42 0.18 12.23
N PHE A 81 -6.05 1.14 11.39
CA PHE A 81 -5.19 2.27 11.81
C PHE A 81 -5.48 3.56 11.04
N THR A 82 -5.01 4.68 11.61
CA THR A 82 -4.99 6.01 10.98
C THR A 82 -3.53 6.51 10.86
N GLY A 83 -3.32 7.68 10.25
CA GLY A 83 -1.95 8.16 9.98
C GLY A 83 -1.31 7.51 8.75
N LEU A 84 -2.12 7.27 7.72
CA LEU A 84 -1.67 6.64 6.48
C LEU A 84 -0.50 7.37 5.77
N PRO A 85 -0.44 8.71 5.70
CA PRO A 85 0.70 9.39 5.08
C PRO A 85 2.05 9.03 5.73
N ASP A 86 2.11 9.06 7.06
CA ASP A 86 3.31 8.71 7.82
C ASP A 86 3.68 7.25 7.60
N ARG A 87 2.68 6.37 7.56
CA ARG A 87 2.90 4.94 7.32
C ARG A 87 3.48 4.68 5.93
N LEU A 88 2.99 5.36 4.90
CA LEU A 88 3.54 5.26 3.54
C LEU A 88 4.99 5.76 3.48
N GLY A 89 5.31 6.84 4.21
CA GLY A 89 6.68 7.31 4.36
C GLY A 89 7.60 6.25 4.97
N GLN A 90 7.17 5.62 6.06
CA GLN A 90 7.92 4.52 6.70
C GLN A 90 8.13 3.33 5.76
N LEU A 91 7.11 2.96 4.97
CA LEU A 91 7.20 1.83 4.03
C LEU A 91 8.23 2.10 2.91
N ILE A 92 8.32 3.35 2.45
CA ILE A 92 9.32 3.80 1.48
C ILE A 92 10.72 3.82 2.09
N GLU A 93 10.86 4.38 3.30
CA GLU A 93 12.14 4.48 4.01
C GLU A 93 12.70 3.09 4.32
N ASN A 94 11.87 2.17 4.82
CA ASN A 94 12.28 0.80 5.15
C ASN A 94 12.97 0.08 3.99
N HIS A 95 12.46 0.23 2.76
CA HIS A 95 13.05 -0.40 1.59
C HIS A 95 14.25 0.37 1.06
N THR A 96 14.24 1.71 1.14
CA THR A 96 15.37 2.53 0.70
C THR A 96 16.60 2.22 1.56
N SER A 97 16.45 2.17 2.89
CA SER A 97 17.51 1.84 3.83
C SER A 97 18.01 0.39 3.73
N ALA A 98 17.23 -0.53 3.15
CA ALA A 98 17.64 -1.92 2.95
C ALA A 98 18.48 -2.12 1.68
N LEU A 99 18.56 -1.11 0.81
CA LEU A 99 19.36 -1.11 -0.42
C LEU A 99 20.76 -0.49 -0.22
N ASP A 100 20.97 0.20 0.91
CA ASP A 100 22.25 0.78 1.34
C ASP A 100 23.10 -0.25 2.12
#